data_AF-A0A067TJP2-F1
#
_entry.id   AF-A0A067TJP2-F1
#
_cell.length_a   1.000
_cell.length_b   1.000
_cell.length_c   1.000
_cell.angle_alpha   90.00
_cell.angle_beta   90.00
_cell.angle_gamma   90.00
#
_symmetry.space_group_name_H-M   'P 1'
#
loop_
_entity.id
_entity.type
_entity.pdbx_description
1 polymer ?
#
loop_
_entity_poly.entity_id
_entity_poly.type
_entity_poly.pdbx_seq_one_letter_code
_entity_poly.pdbx_strand_id
1 'polypeptide(L)'
;MELAIAAANYVRPISDALVFLNTTTVHPIWFPYALAPTLHAARVSMIFQANARKSATPLSWGTHIMGFLMMAWGGGLLSHFLLGLPPPMLYSFHPAINYISVHVFFTLLFQIFPDFLYPVVLDTFFWPLDALLRTNAVTLSLGLLSSPNVHPEYRNSPLTHLLVGAIVSCGGGLSAGTFSAWSPNWSFSTPPVLRAGAGWAGTLDVWGGAFVGQ
;
A
#
# COMPACT_ATOMS: atom_id res chain seq x y z
N MET A 1 -11.79 -31.80 -11.20
CA MET A 1 -10.32 -31.89 -11.22
C MET A 1 -9.72 -31.06 -12.35
N GLU A 2 -10.21 -31.19 -13.59
CA GLU A 2 -9.71 -30.38 -14.73
C GLU A 2 -9.90 -28.86 -14.58
N LEU A 3 -11.05 -28.40 -14.07
CA LEU A 3 -11.30 -26.97 -13.80
C LEU A 3 -10.26 -26.38 -12.82
N ALA A 4 -9.87 -27.14 -11.79
CA ALA A 4 -8.90 -26.71 -10.80
C ALA A 4 -7.48 -26.64 -11.38
N ILE A 5 -7.12 -27.59 -12.25
CA ILE A 5 -5.83 -27.60 -12.96
C ILE A 5 -5.77 -26.44 -13.97
N ALA A 6 -6.86 -26.19 -14.70
CA ALA A 6 -6.97 -25.06 -15.61
C ALA A 6 -6.84 -23.73 -14.85
N ALA A 7 -7.58 -23.54 -13.76
CA ALA A 7 -7.50 -22.35 -12.92
C ALA A 7 -6.09 -22.13 -12.33
N ALA A 8 -5.43 -23.20 -11.87
CA ALA A 8 -4.06 -23.13 -11.36
C ALA A 8 -3.07 -22.63 -12.42
N ASN A 9 -3.22 -23.04 -13.68
CA ASN A 9 -2.36 -22.59 -14.77
C ASN A 9 -2.50 -21.08 -15.07
N TYR A 10 -3.68 -20.49 -14.86
CA TYR A 10 -3.90 -19.05 -15.04
C TYR A 10 -3.38 -18.21 -13.87
N VAL A 11 -3.43 -18.74 -12.64
CA VAL A 11 -3.01 -18.01 -11.42
C VAL A 11 -1.52 -18.18 -11.14
N ARG A 12 -0.89 -19.25 -11.63
CA ARG A 12 0.52 -19.55 -11.39
C ARG A 12 1.48 -18.41 -11.78
N PRO A 13 1.37 -17.75 -12.95
CA PRO A 13 2.25 -16.62 -13.28
C PRO A 13 2.15 -15.46 -12.29
N ILE A 14 0.94 -15.22 -11.74
CA ILE A 14 0.71 -14.20 -10.72
C ILE A 14 1.43 -14.60 -9.43
N SER A 15 1.25 -15.86 -8.99
CA SER A 15 1.94 -16.37 -7.80
C SER A 15 3.47 -16.32 -7.94
N ASP A 16 4.01 -16.71 -9.11
CA ASP A 16 5.44 -16.67 -9.37
C ASP A 16 5.98 -15.23 -9.34
N ALA A 17 5.22 -14.28 -9.89
CA ALA A 17 5.55 -12.86 -9.81
C ALA A 17 5.54 -12.34 -8.35
N LEU A 18 4.58 -12.76 -7.53
CA LEU A 18 4.56 -12.41 -6.11
C LEU A 18 5.79 -12.98 -5.38
N VAL A 19 6.14 -14.25 -5.63
CA VAL A 19 7.34 -14.85 -5.05
C VAL A 19 8.59 -14.08 -5.48
N PHE A 20 8.71 -13.76 -6.78
CA PHE A 20 9.83 -12.98 -7.31
C PHE A 20 9.94 -11.62 -6.62
N LEU A 21 8.83 -10.88 -6.47
CA LEU A 21 8.82 -9.56 -5.84
C LEU A 21 9.22 -9.59 -4.36
N ASN A 22 8.88 -10.65 -3.61
CA ASN A 22 9.22 -10.74 -2.19
C ASN A 22 10.62 -11.29 -1.93
N THR A 23 11.17 -12.09 -2.84
CA THR A 23 12.45 -12.78 -2.64
C THR A 23 13.63 -12.09 -3.33
N THR A 24 13.35 -11.28 -4.36
CA THR A 24 14.39 -10.56 -5.09
C THR A 24 14.65 -9.22 -4.42
N THR A 25 15.93 -8.91 -4.17
CA THR A 25 16.36 -7.60 -3.69
C THR A 25 16.61 -6.65 -4.86
N VAL A 26 16.40 -5.35 -4.64
CA VAL A 26 16.72 -4.29 -5.63
C VAL A 26 18.20 -4.35 -6.03
N HIS A 27 19.10 -4.43 -5.04
CA HIS A 27 20.51 -4.65 -5.28
C HIS A 27 21.14 -5.41 -4.11
N PRO A 28 21.88 -6.51 -4.32
CA PRO A 28 22.31 -7.42 -3.25
C PRO A 28 23.25 -6.77 -2.21
N ILE A 29 24.01 -5.75 -2.60
CA ILE A 29 25.01 -5.08 -1.73
C ILE A 29 24.58 -3.66 -1.35
N TRP A 30 24.41 -2.77 -2.34
CA TRP A 30 24.15 -1.35 -2.12
C TRP A 30 22.74 -1.00 -1.63
N PHE A 31 21.73 -1.82 -1.95
CA PHE A 31 20.35 -1.58 -1.54
C PHE A 31 19.60 -2.92 -1.35
N PRO A 32 19.92 -3.68 -0.29
CA PRO A 32 19.49 -5.06 -0.10
C PRO A 32 18.07 -5.16 0.46
N TYR A 33 17.14 -4.40 -0.13
CA TYR A 33 15.72 -4.43 0.22
C TYR A 33 14.93 -5.17 -0.86
N ALA A 34 13.92 -5.94 -0.44
CA ALA A 34 13.05 -6.68 -1.36
C ALA A 34 12.32 -5.74 -2.32
N LEU A 35 12.07 -6.20 -3.56
CA LEU A 35 11.41 -5.41 -4.59
C LEU A 35 10.01 -4.98 -4.18
N ALA A 36 9.20 -5.85 -3.57
CA ALA A 36 7.82 -5.54 -3.19
C ALA A 36 7.69 -4.24 -2.35
N PRO A 37 8.32 -4.13 -1.16
CA PRO A 37 8.22 -2.90 -0.37
C PRO A 37 8.87 -1.69 -1.03
N THR A 38 9.94 -1.86 -1.83
CA THR A 38 10.58 -0.74 -2.54
C THR A 38 9.71 -0.20 -3.67
N LEU A 39 9.10 -1.07 -4.48
CA LEU A 39 8.20 -0.68 -5.56
C LEU A 39 6.90 -0.07 -5.01
N HIS A 40 6.39 -0.61 -3.90
CA HIS A 40 5.27 0.02 -3.19
C HIS A 40 5.63 1.43 -2.70
N ALA A 41 6.80 1.60 -2.05
CA ALA A 41 7.28 2.91 -1.64
C ALA A 41 7.40 3.90 -2.82
N ALA A 42 7.94 3.43 -3.95
CA ALA A 42 8.06 4.23 -5.18
C ALA A 42 6.69 4.69 -5.68
N ARG A 43 5.75 3.76 -5.79
CA ARG A 43 4.40 4.01 -6.27
C ARG A 43 3.64 4.98 -5.37
N VAL A 44 3.66 4.74 -4.05
CA VAL A 44 3.02 5.65 -3.08
C VAL A 44 3.69 7.02 -3.08
N SER A 45 5.01 7.10 -3.26
CA SER A 45 5.74 8.37 -3.34
C SER A 45 5.25 9.23 -4.52
N MET A 46 5.04 8.62 -5.69
CA MET A 46 4.49 9.32 -6.86
C MET A 46 3.11 9.91 -6.55
N ILE A 47 2.19 9.09 -6.00
CA ILE A 47 0.83 9.53 -5.70
C ILE A 47 0.84 10.61 -4.60
N PHE A 48 1.64 10.43 -3.55
CA PHE A 48 1.77 11.40 -2.47
C PHE A 48 2.24 12.74 -3.00
N GLN A 49 3.33 12.75 -3.78
CA GLN A 49 3.87 13.99 -4.35
C GLN A 49 2.90 14.66 -5.31
N ALA A 50 2.17 13.89 -6.12
CA ALA A 50 1.15 14.44 -7.02
C ALA A 50 0.03 15.17 -6.25
N ASN A 51 -0.29 14.74 -5.03
CA ASN A 51 -1.27 15.42 -4.18
C ASN A 51 -0.65 16.57 -3.37
N ALA A 52 0.54 16.37 -2.82
CA ALA A 52 1.29 17.38 -2.08
C ALA A 52 1.55 18.65 -2.91
N ARG A 53 1.90 18.48 -4.19
CA ARG A 53 2.18 19.61 -5.11
C ARG A 53 0.93 20.37 -5.56
N LYS A 54 -0.27 19.87 -5.26
CA LYS A 54 -1.52 20.65 -5.45
C LYS A 54 -1.72 21.67 -4.33
N SER A 55 -0.98 21.56 -3.21
CA SER A 55 -1.06 22.55 -2.15
C SER A 55 -0.36 23.84 -2.55
N ALA A 56 -0.98 24.98 -2.25
CA ALA A 56 -0.40 26.29 -2.52
C ALA A 56 0.86 26.59 -1.68
N THR A 57 0.99 25.94 -0.52
CA THR A 57 2.11 26.13 0.40
C THR A 57 2.96 24.86 0.45
N PRO A 58 4.30 24.97 0.32
CA PRO A 58 5.20 23.84 0.47
C PRO A 58 5.07 23.18 1.86
N LEU A 59 5.16 21.86 1.89
CA LEU A 59 5.16 21.08 3.13
C LEU A 59 6.52 21.17 3.83
N SER A 60 6.51 21.21 5.16
CA SER A 60 7.73 20.94 5.93
C SER A 60 8.20 19.50 5.69
N TRP A 61 9.50 19.22 5.78
CA TRP A 61 10.02 17.86 5.61
C TRP A 61 9.42 16.85 6.59
N GLY A 62 9.16 17.26 7.84
CA GLY A 62 8.51 16.40 8.83
C GLY A 62 7.10 15.99 8.40
N THR A 63 6.30 16.97 7.97
CA THR A 63 4.95 16.73 7.44
C THR A 63 4.99 15.87 6.16
N HIS A 64 5.94 16.16 5.28
CA HIS A 64 6.12 15.46 4.01
C HIS A 64 6.42 13.97 4.23
N ILE A 65 7.43 13.66 5.04
CA ILE A 65 7.84 12.29 5.35
C ILE A 65 6.74 11.57 6.14
N MET A 66 6.18 12.20 7.17
CA MET A 66 5.16 11.55 8.01
C MET A 66 3.87 11.29 7.22
N GLY A 67 3.46 12.20 6.35
CA GLY A 67 2.30 12.02 5.49
C GLY A 67 2.51 10.89 4.47
N PHE A 68 3.71 10.82 3.88
CA PHE A 68 4.09 9.71 3.00
C PHE A 68 4.10 8.37 3.75
N LEU A 69 4.71 8.29 4.94
CA LEU A 69 4.74 7.05 5.74
C LEU A 69 3.34 6.62 6.19
N MET A 70 2.47 7.56 6.57
CA MET A 70 1.07 7.27 6.87
C MET A 70 0.38 6.63 5.67
N MET A 71 0.57 7.20 4.47
CA MET A 71 -0.01 6.67 3.25
C MET A 71 0.58 5.30 2.87
N ALA A 72 1.88 5.10 3.07
CA ALA A 72 2.58 3.90 2.65
C ALA A 72 2.36 2.71 3.61
N TRP A 73 2.28 2.97 4.92
CA TRP A 73 2.21 1.94 5.95
C TRP A 73 0.83 1.77 6.57
N GLY A 74 -0.11 2.69 6.33
CA GLY A 74 -1.40 2.70 7.04
C GLY A 74 -2.16 1.37 6.98
N GLY A 75 -2.22 0.70 5.81
CA GLY A 75 -2.86 -0.61 5.70
C GLY A 75 -2.18 -1.70 6.54
N GLY A 76 -0.85 -1.70 6.59
CA GLY A 76 -0.07 -2.62 7.42
C GLY A 76 -0.23 -2.34 8.92
N LEU A 77 -0.14 -1.08 9.33
CA LEU A 77 -0.30 -0.68 10.74
C LEU A 77 -1.71 -1.00 11.24
N LEU A 78 -2.75 -0.60 10.49
CA LEU A 78 -4.14 -0.81 10.88
C LEU A 78 -4.50 -2.29 10.96
N SER A 79 -4.02 -3.11 10.01
CA SER A 79 -4.27 -4.56 10.06
C SER A 79 -3.57 -5.24 11.23
N HIS A 80 -2.34 -4.85 11.55
CA HIS A 80 -1.65 -5.40 12.73
C HIS A 80 -2.34 -4.97 14.04
N PHE A 81 -2.75 -3.70 14.16
CA PHE A 81 -3.51 -3.25 15.33
C PHE A 81 -4.85 -3.97 15.46
N LEU A 82 -5.58 -4.16 14.36
CA LEU A 82 -6.85 -4.90 14.37
C LEU A 82 -6.66 -6.35 14.83
N LEU A 83 -5.56 -6.99 14.41
CA LEU A 83 -5.25 -8.37 14.76
C LEU A 83 -4.54 -8.52 16.12
N GLY A 84 -4.29 -7.42 16.85
CA GLY A 84 -3.53 -7.45 18.09
C GLY A 84 -2.06 -7.87 17.90
N LEU A 85 -1.52 -7.68 16.69
CA LEU A 85 -0.17 -8.07 16.33
C LEU A 85 0.80 -6.88 16.39
N PRO A 86 2.08 -7.13 16.73
CA PRO A 86 3.14 -6.14 16.66
C PRO A 86 3.41 -5.72 15.19
N PRO A 87 3.21 -4.45 14.77
CA PRO A 87 3.46 -4.02 13.39
C PRO A 87 4.96 -3.95 13.07
N PRO A 88 5.50 -4.73 12.10
CA PRO A 88 6.94 -4.85 11.87
C PRO A 88 7.63 -3.53 11.52
N MET A 89 6.90 -2.58 10.94
CA MET A 89 7.39 -1.23 10.62
C MET A 89 7.83 -0.44 11.86
N LEU A 90 7.34 -0.79 13.05
CA LEU A 90 7.66 -0.12 14.30
C LEU A 90 8.77 -0.82 15.10
N TYR A 91 9.13 -2.05 14.75
CA TYR A 91 10.17 -2.83 15.46
C TYR A 91 11.56 -2.72 14.83
N SER A 92 11.63 -2.23 13.59
CA SER A 92 12.87 -2.18 12.83
C SER A 92 12.99 -0.86 12.08
N PHE A 93 14.20 -0.34 12.00
CA PHE A 93 14.50 0.83 11.17
C PHE A 93 14.62 0.49 9.68
N HIS A 94 14.75 -0.80 9.32
CA HIS A 94 14.93 -1.22 7.93
C HIS A 94 13.77 -0.80 7.01
N PRO A 95 12.48 -1.00 7.38
CA PRO A 95 11.36 -0.44 6.62
C PRO A 95 11.45 1.08 6.47
N ALA A 96 11.79 1.81 7.53
CA ALA A 96 11.93 3.27 7.47
C ALA A 96 13.01 3.69 6.46
N ILE A 97 14.19 3.06 6.51
CA ILE A 97 15.30 3.35 5.59
C ILE A 97 14.85 3.10 4.14
N ASN A 98 14.24 1.95 3.85
CA ASN A 98 13.78 1.64 2.49
C ASN A 98 12.77 2.69 1.98
N TYR A 99 11.70 2.93 2.74
CA TYR A 99 10.62 3.82 2.29
C TYR A 99 11.06 5.27 2.20
N ILE A 100 11.79 5.78 3.19
CA ILE A 100 12.24 7.18 3.21
C ILE A 100 13.28 7.41 2.11
N SER A 101 14.26 6.52 1.92
CA SER A 101 15.27 6.69 0.88
C SER A 101 14.66 6.70 -0.52
N VAL A 102 13.72 5.79 -0.80
CA VAL A 102 12.97 5.77 -2.06
C VAL A 102 12.16 7.06 -2.24
N HIS A 103 11.48 7.53 -1.19
CA HIS A 103 10.72 8.77 -1.26
C HIS A 103 11.59 10.00 -1.53
N VAL A 104 12.75 10.10 -0.87
CA VAL A 104 13.73 11.17 -1.10
C VAL A 104 14.27 11.11 -2.52
N PHE A 105 14.64 9.92 -3.02
CA PHE A 105 15.08 9.73 -4.40
C PHE A 105 14.04 10.25 -5.41
N PHE A 106 12.78 9.84 -5.28
CA PHE A 106 11.72 10.32 -6.18
C PHE A 106 11.42 11.81 -6.00
N THR A 107 11.58 12.34 -4.79
CA THR A 107 11.44 13.78 -4.53
C THR A 107 12.49 14.56 -5.30
N LEU A 108 13.75 14.14 -5.26
CA LEU A 108 14.84 14.73 -6.04
C LEU A 108 14.60 14.56 -7.55
N LEU A 109 14.20 13.36 -7.99
CA LEU A 109 13.91 13.09 -9.40
C LEU A 109 12.86 14.06 -9.96
N PHE A 110 11.74 14.25 -9.25
CA PHE A 110 10.68 15.15 -9.70
C PHE A 110 10.93 16.62 -9.39
N GLN A 111 11.97 16.95 -8.61
CA GLN A 111 12.46 18.33 -8.51
C GLN A 111 13.28 18.69 -9.76
N ILE A 112 14.10 17.76 -10.26
CA ILE A 112 14.92 17.95 -11.47
C ILE A 112 14.09 17.81 -12.74
N PHE A 113 13.18 16.84 -12.79
CA PHE A 113 12.30 16.54 -13.93
C PHE A 113 10.83 16.58 -13.50
N PRO A 114 10.22 17.77 -13.31
CA PRO A 114 8.85 17.90 -12.86
C PRO A 114 7.83 17.20 -13.75
N ASP A 115 8.05 17.22 -15.07
CA ASP A 115 7.14 16.65 -16.08
C ASP A 115 7.02 15.12 -15.99
N PHE A 116 7.96 14.44 -15.32
CA PHE A 116 7.87 13.00 -15.10
C PHE A 116 6.76 12.64 -14.09
N LEU A 117 6.33 13.59 -13.27
CA LEU A 117 5.22 13.39 -12.34
C LEU A 117 3.89 13.70 -13.04
N TYR A 118 3.46 12.80 -13.92
CA TYR A 118 2.17 12.90 -14.60
C TYR A 118 1.26 11.72 -14.22
N PRO A 119 0.35 11.88 -13.22
CA PRO A 119 -0.40 10.78 -12.63
C PRO A 119 -1.16 9.93 -13.63
N VAL A 120 -1.80 10.52 -14.64
CA VAL A 120 -2.60 9.78 -15.62
C VAL A 120 -1.75 8.75 -16.39
N VAL A 121 -0.55 9.14 -16.84
CA VAL A 121 0.36 8.22 -17.54
C VAL A 121 0.94 7.20 -16.55
N LEU A 122 1.39 7.65 -15.39
CA LEU A 122 1.96 6.76 -14.38
C LEU A 122 0.94 5.68 -13.95
N ASP A 123 -0.31 6.07 -13.71
CA ASP A 123 -1.39 5.14 -13.36
C ASP A 123 -1.69 4.16 -14.50
N THR A 124 -1.68 4.64 -15.76
CA THR A 124 -1.92 3.80 -16.95
C THR A 124 -0.81 2.79 -17.21
N PHE A 125 0.45 3.12 -16.93
CA PHE A 125 1.57 2.19 -17.13
C PHE A 125 1.78 1.26 -15.94
N PHE A 126 1.57 1.75 -14.72
CA PHE A 126 1.87 1.00 -13.50
C PHE A 126 0.67 0.27 -12.89
N TRP A 127 -0.54 0.35 -13.46
CA TRP A 127 -1.70 -0.37 -12.90
C TRP A 127 -1.49 -1.87 -12.70
N PRO A 128 -0.79 -2.64 -13.57
CA PRO A 128 -0.61 -4.08 -13.33
C PRO A 128 0.32 -4.33 -12.15
N LEU A 129 1.36 -3.49 -12.00
CA LEU A 129 2.28 -3.54 -10.87
C LEU A 129 1.57 -3.14 -9.57
N ASP A 130 0.75 -2.09 -9.60
CA ASP A 130 -0.06 -1.64 -8.46
C ASP A 130 -1.00 -2.76 -7.99
N ALA A 131 -1.68 -3.42 -8.93
CA ALA A 131 -2.53 -4.58 -8.66
C ALA A 131 -1.74 -5.72 -8.01
N LEU A 132 -0.57 -6.10 -8.55
CA LEU A 132 0.29 -7.13 -7.96
C LEU A 132 0.74 -6.79 -6.55
N LEU A 133 1.18 -5.55 -6.30
CA LEU A 133 1.64 -5.10 -4.98
C LEU A 133 0.50 -5.11 -3.95
N ARG A 134 -0.71 -4.71 -4.35
CA ARG A 134 -1.89 -4.77 -3.47
C ARG A 134 -2.33 -6.20 -3.20
N THR A 135 -2.38 -7.07 -4.21
CA THR A 135 -2.66 -8.50 -4.03
C THR A 135 -1.62 -9.13 -3.10
N ASN A 136 -0.34 -8.77 -3.25
CA ASN A 136 0.71 -9.22 -2.33
C ASN A 136 0.41 -8.82 -0.88
N ALA A 137 0.09 -7.54 -0.66
CA ALA A 137 -0.20 -7.03 0.68
C ALA A 137 -1.40 -7.77 1.30
N VAL A 138 -2.50 -7.90 0.54
CA VAL A 138 -3.72 -8.57 1.01
C VAL A 138 -3.45 -10.04 1.34
N THR A 139 -2.78 -10.79 0.45
CA THR A 139 -2.49 -12.22 0.67
C THR A 139 -1.57 -12.45 1.87
N LEU A 140 -0.52 -11.63 2.03
CA LEU A 140 0.37 -11.71 3.20
C LEU A 140 -0.37 -11.38 4.50
N SER A 141 -1.21 -10.34 4.50
CA SER A 141 -1.97 -9.95 5.69
C SER A 141 -3.07 -10.95 6.07
N LEU A 142 -3.73 -11.58 5.10
CA LEU A 142 -4.65 -12.69 5.38
C LEU A 142 -3.90 -13.92 5.91
N GLY A 143 -2.68 -14.16 5.45
CA GLY A 143 -1.78 -15.17 6.00
C GLY A 143 -1.52 -14.98 7.51
N LEU A 144 -1.55 -13.75 8.02
CA LEU A 144 -1.38 -13.46 9.45
C LEU A 144 -2.48 -14.06 10.32
N LEU A 145 -3.68 -14.34 9.78
CA LEU A 145 -4.76 -15.01 10.52
C LEU A 145 -4.40 -16.44 10.94
N SER A 146 -3.38 -17.03 10.30
CA SER A 146 -2.81 -18.32 10.68
C SER A 146 -1.77 -18.23 11.81
N SER A 147 -1.39 -17.02 12.24
CA SER A 147 -0.46 -16.80 13.34
C SER A 147 -1.01 -17.34 14.66
N PRO A 148 -0.17 -17.93 15.54
CA PRO A 148 -0.59 -18.46 16.84
C PRO A 148 -1.09 -17.36 17.81
N ASN A 149 -0.68 -16.12 17.61
CA ASN A 149 -1.04 -15.00 18.48
C ASN A 149 -2.36 -14.32 18.10
N VAL A 150 -2.96 -14.71 16.97
CA VAL A 150 -4.27 -14.18 16.52
C VAL A 150 -5.39 -15.03 17.10
N HIS A 151 -6.46 -14.38 17.55
CA HIS A 151 -7.61 -15.07 18.13
C HIS A 151 -8.20 -16.09 17.15
N PRO A 152 -8.43 -17.36 17.55
CA PRO A 152 -8.88 -18.41 16.62
C PRO A 152 -10.18 -18.10 15.88
N GLU A 153 -11.09 -17.33 16.50
CA GLU A 153 -12.35 -16.92 15.87
C GLU A 153 -12.15 -16.07 14.61
N TYR A 154 -11.05 -15.32 14.54
CA TYR A 154 -10.75 -14.46 13.38
C TYR A 154 -10.35 -15.25 12.15
N ARG A 155 -9.80 -16.46 12.33
CA ARG A 155 -9.34 -17.33 11.24
C ARG A 155 -10.48 -17.88 10.39
N ASN A 156 -11.66 -18.08 10.99
CA ASN A 156 -12.82 -18.64 10.31
C ASN A 156 -13.93 -17.61 10.08
N SER A 157 -13.69 -16.35 10.42
CA SER A 157 -14.67 -15.27 10.30
C SER A 157 -14.59 -14.62 8.91
N PRO A 158 -15.61 -14.79 8.05
CA PRO A 158 -15.63 -14.13 6.74
C PRO A 158 -15.59 -12.61 6.87
N LEU A 159 -16.20 -12.07 7.92
CA LEU A 159 -16.16 -10.64 8.23
C LEU A 159 -14.73 -10.17 8.52
N THR A 160 -13.94 -10.94 9.27
CA THR A 160 -12.55 -10.58 9.54
C THR A 160 -11.71 -10.59 8.28
N HIS A 161 -11.90 -11.58 7.40
CA HIS A 161 -11.23 -11.63 6.10
C HIS A 161 -11.58 -10.41 5.23
N LEU A 162 -12.87 -10.06 5.14
CA LEU A 162 -13.33 -8.87 4.41
C LEU A 162 -12.70 -7.58 4.96
N LEU A 163 -12.68 -7.42 6.29
CA LEU A 163 -12.13 -6.23 6.94
C LEU A 163 -10.62 -6.12 6.76
N VAL A 164 -9.88 -7.20 7.00
CA VAL A 164 -8.42 -7.21 6.82
C VAL A 164 -8.04 -6.93 5.37
N GLY A 165 -8.71 -7.59 4.41
CA GLY A 165 -8.49 -7.36 2.98
C GLY A 165 -8.75 -5.92 2.58
N ALA A 166 -9.88 -5.35 3.01
CA ALA A 166 -10.20 -3.94 2.76
C ALA A 166 -9.15 -3.00 3.35
N ILE A 167 -8.82 -3.16 4.64
CA ILE A 167 -7.87 -2.31 5.36
C ILE A 167 -6.51 -2.32 4.70
N VAL A 168 -6.02 -3.49 4.29
CA VAL A 168 -4.67 -3.61 3.72
C VAL A 168 -4.62 -3.04 2.31
N SER A 169 -5.68 -3.22 1.53
CA SER A 169 -5.77 -2.70 0.16
C SER A 169 -5.84 -1.17 0.10
N CYS A 170 -6.60 -0.52 0.99
CA CYS A 170 -6.91 0.91 0.87
C CYS A 170 -6.59 1.76 2.11
N GLY A 171 -6.28 1.15 3.26
CA GLY A 171 -6.18 1.83 4.55
C GLY A 171 -5.16 2.96 4.57
N GLY A 172 -4.02 2.81 3.88
CA GLY A 172 -3.01 3.86 3.78
C GLY A 172 -3.53 5.12 3.09
N GLY A 173 -4.07 4.99 1.88
CA GLY A 173 -4.65 6.11 1.13
C GLY A 173 -5.85 6.74 1.83
N LEU A 174 -6.72 5.92 2.46
CA LEU A 174 -7.86 6.41 3.22
C LEU A 174 -7.43 7.18 4.45
N SER A 175 -6.49 6.68 5.25
CA SER A 175 -5.97 7.41 6.42
C SER A 175 -5.34 8.72 6.01
N ALA A 176 -4.45 8.70 5.01
CA ALA A 176 -3.79 9.92 4.53
C ALA A 176 -4.80 10.95 3.99
N GLY A 177 -5.84 10.52 3.26
CA GLY A 177 -6.89 11.40 2.77
C GLY A 177 -7.86 11.91 3.84
N THR A 178 -8.12 11.09 4.86
CA THR A 178 -8.95 11.46 6.01
C THR A 178 -8.28 12.57 6.82
N PHE A 179 -6.96 12.46 7.05
CA PHE A 179 -6.17 13.45 7.80
C PHE A 179 -5.63 14.61 6.96
N SER A 180 -5.90 14.63 5.65
CA SER A 180 -5.29 15.57 4.70
C SER A 180 -3.76 15.59 4.82
N ALA A 181 -3.14 14.42 4.85
CA ALA A 181 -1.73 14.27 5.21
C ALA A 181 -0.74 14.93 4.23
N TRP A 182 -1.22 15.30 3.04
CA TRP A 182 -0.50 16.02 1.99
C TRP A 182 -0.78 17.53 1.98
N SER A 183 -1.47 18.08 2.99
CA SER A 183 -1.56 19.53 3.21
C SER A 183 -0.67 20.00 4.38
N PRO A 184 -0.21 21.27 4.36
CA PRO A 184 0.57 21.86 5.46
C PRO A 184 -0.14 21.80 6.80
N ASN A 185 -1.46 21.97 6.78
CA ASN A 185 -2.33 21.87 7.94
C ASN A 185 -3.10 20.55 7.84
N TRP A 186 -2.84 19.62 8.75
CA TRP A 186 -3.59 18.37 8.82
C TRP A 186 -4.95 18.63 9.45
N SER A 187 -5.97 17.99 8.90
CA SER A 187 -7.34 18.13 9.36
C SER A 187 -8.06 16.81 9.24
N PHE A 188 -8.92 16.51 10.23
CA PHE A 188 -9.78 15.36 10.15
C PHE A 188 -10.99 15.68 9.27
N SER A 189 -11.17 14.91 8.21
CA SER A 189 -12.21 15.11 7.20
C SER A 189 -12.91 13.80 6.88
N THR A 190 -14.02 13.88 6.15
CA THR A 190 -14.73 12.70 5.67
C THR A 190 -13.78 11.81 4.87
N PRO A 191 -13.66 10.50 5.18
CA PRO A 191 -12.85 9.56 4.42
C PRO A 191 -13.18 9.63 2.92
N PRO A 192 -12.18 9.58 2.01
CA PRO A 192 -12.40 9.77 0.57
C PRO A 192 -13.51 8.92 -0.03
N VAL A 193 -13.63 7.65 0.39
CA VAL A 193 -14.66 6.70 -0.07
C VAL A 193 -16.08 7.06 0.37
N LEU A 194 -16.24 7.88 1.41
CA LEU A 194 -17.53 8.34 1.93
C LEU A 194 -17.87 9.76 1.46
N ARG A 195 -17.02 10.40 0.66
CA ARG A 195 -17.29 11.74 0.13
C ARG A 195 -18.33 11.68 -0.99
N ALA A 196 -19.16 12.71 -1.07
CA ALA A 196 -20.08 12.89 -2.19
C ALA A 196 -19.29 12.90 -3.51
N GLY A 197 -19.72 12.09 -4.48
CA GLY A 197 -19.06 11.95 -5.78
C GLY A 197 -17.99 10.84 -5.88
N ALA A 198 -17.68 10.11 -4.79
CA ALA A 198 -16.77 8.96 -4.87
C ALA A 198 -17.30 7.86 -5.82
N GLY A 199 -18.61 7.63 -5.81
CA GLY A 199 -19.28 6.63 -6.64
C GLY A 199 -18.79 5.21 -6.38
N TRP A 200 -19.22 4.25 -7.21
CA TRP A 200 -18.78 2.86 -7.08
C TRP A 200 -17.27 2.72 -7.39
N ALA A 201 -16.78 3.45 -8.40
CA ALA A 201 -15.39 3.44 -8.83
C ALA A 201 -14.43 3.89 -7.72
N GLY A 202 -14.78 4.92 -6.95
CA GLY A 202 -13.99 5.40 -5.82
C GLY A 202 -13.95 4.45 -4.62
N THR A 203 -14.76 3.39 -4.62
CA THR A 203 -14.77 2.34 -3.58
C THR A 203 -14.13 1.03 -4.03
N LEU A 204 -13.67 0.93 -5.28
CA LEU A 204 -13.12 -0.31 -5.84
C LEU A 204 -11.95 -0.86 -5.05
N ASP A 205 -11.07 -0.01 -4.53
CA ASP A 205 -9.94 -0.45 -3.71
C ASP A 205 -10.39 -1.13 -2.40
N VAL A 206 -11.51 -0.68 -1.83
CA VAL A 206 -12.09 -1.27 -0.61
C VAL A 206 -12.62 -2.67 -0.93
N TRP A 207 -13.45 -2.78 -1.96
CA TRP A 207 -14.10 -4.02 -2.35
C TRP A 207 -13.11 -5.03 -2.94
N GLY A 208 -12.18 -4.58 -3.77
CA GLY A 208 -11.15 -5.40 -4.38
C GLY A 208 -10.27 -6.08 -3.34
N GLY A 209 -9.93 -5.39 -2.25
CA GLY A 209 -9.22 -6.00 -1.13
C GLY A 209 -10.11 -6.95 -0.32
N ALA A 210 -11.35 -6.54 -0.03
CA ALA A 210 -12.27 -7.32 0.79
C ALA A 210 -12.54 -8.71 0.19
N PHE A 211 -12.81 -8.78 -1.12
CA PHE A 211 -13.22 -10.03 -1.77
C PHE A 211 -12.09 -11.02 -2.07
N VAL A 212 -10.82 -10.66 -1.89
CA VAL A 212 -9.69 -11.61 -2.08
C VAL A 212 -9.60 -12.65 -0.97
N GLY A 213 -10.20 -12.39 0.21
CA GLY A 213 -10.13 -13.27 1.36
C GLY A 213 -11.24 -14.32 1.49
N GLN A 214 -12.12 -14.45 0.49
CA GLN A 214 -13.16 -15.48 0.43
C GLN A 214 -12.79 -16.57 -0.57
#